data_AF-A0A6A1UY82-F1
#
_entry.id   AF-A0A6A1UY82-F1
#
_cell.length_a   1.000
_cell.length_b   1.000
_cell.length_c   1.000
_cell.angle_alpha   90.00
_cell.angle_beta   90.00
_cell.angle_gamma   90.00
#
_symmetry.space_group_name_H-M   'P 1'
#
loop_
_entity.id
_entity.type
_entity.pdbx_description
1 polymer ?
#
loop_
_entity_poly.entity_id
_entity_poly.type
_entity_poly.pdbx_seq_one_letter_code
_entity_poly.pdbx_strand_id
1 'polypeptide(L)'
;MSDLLTQFLCWHSCLEAWEILETTHEGTKTVKNSKLQMLTTKFEEIRMKEDETFDEFYAKLNDIDINSETRHQRMNLILKKACKRDNLTATLEEYIKLSDDLKLKNLALEAEVKDLKCKLEKSNAQLQQFSSGSKKLDHMLSLGATPKI
;
A
#
# COMPACT_ATOMS: atom_id res chain seq x y z
N MET A 1 -15.65 1.21 6.48
CA MET A 1 -15.48 0.70 7.86
C MET A 1 -15.02 -0.77 7.86
N SER A 2 -15.42 -1.59 6.87
CA SER A 2 -14.92 -2.96 6.67
C SER A 2 -13.41 -3.04 6.44
N ASP A 3 -12.85 -2.23 5.55
CA ASP A 3 -11.47 -2.42 5.08
C ASP A 3 -10.42 -2.08 6.15
N LEU A 4 -10.67 -1.03 6.94
CA LEU A 4 -9.84 -0.68 8.09
C LEU A 4 -9.87 -1.76 9.18
N LEU A 5 -11.03 -2.40 9.39
CA LEU A 5 -11.16 -3.52 10.33
C LEU A 5 -10.41 -4.75 9.82
N THR A 6 -10.49 -5.04 8.52
CA THR A 6 -9.76 -6.16 7.89
C THR A 6 -8.24 -5.93 7.92
N GLN A 7 -7.78 -4.71 7.66
CA GLN A 7 -6.35 -4.36 7.69
C GLN A 7 -5.80 -4.39 9.13
N PHE A 8 -6.59 -3.94 10.11
CA PHE A 8 -6.25 -4.03 11.53
C PHE A 8 -6.19 -5.49 12.03
N LEU A 9 -7.16 -6.33 11.64
CA LEU A 9 -7.17 -7.76 11.94
C LEU A 9 -5.97 -8.49 11.33
N CYS A 10 -5.63 -8.17 10.07
CA CYS A 10 -4.47 -8.74 9.40
C CYS A 10 -3.17 -8.38 10.12
N TRP A 11 -2.98 -7.09 10.47
CA TRP A 11 -1.84 -6.64 11.26
C TRP A 11 -1.72 -7.38 12.60
N HIS A 12 -2.83 -7.56 13.32
CA HIS A 12 -2.83 -8.23 14.62
C HIS A 12 -2.47 -9.72 14.49
N SER A 13 -3.04 -10.42 13.50
CA SER A 13 -2.72 -11.83 13.25
C SER A 13 -1.27 -12.04 12.80
N CYS A 14 -0.71 -11.11 12.01
CA CYS A 14 0.70 -11.11 11.66
C CYS A 14 1.60 -10.86 12.87
N LEU A 15 1.18 -10.00 13.80
CA LEU A 15 1.92 -9.72 15.03
C LEU A 15 1.93 -10.94 15.96
N GLU A 16 0.79 -11.60 16.17
CA GLU A 16 0.72 -12.83 16.96
C GLU A 16 1.53 -13.97 16.33
N ALA A 17 1.41 -14.18 15.03
CA ALA A 17 2.21 -15.17 14.32
C ALA A 17 3.71 -14.85 14.43
N TRP A 18 4.08 -13.57 14.41
CA TRP A 18 5.45 -13.12 14.64
C TRP A 18 5.93 -13.40 16.07
N GLU A 19 5.14 -13.08 17.10
CA GLU A 19 5.51 -13.32 18.50
C GLU A 19 5.68 -14.81 18.78
N ILE A 20 4.82 -15.67 18.20
CA ILE A 20 4.94 -17.13 18.29
C ILE A 20 6.20 -17.62 17.57
N LEU A 21 6.49 -17.11 16.37
CA LEU A 21 7.69 -17.49 15.62
C LEU A 21 8.97 -17.04 16.35
N GLU A 22 8.99 -15.82 16.89
CA GLU A 22 10.10 -15.25 17.65
C GLU A 22 10.35 -16.06 18.93
N THR A 23 9.30 -16.35 19.69
CA THR A 23 9.41 -17.17 20.91
C THR A 23 9.78 -18.62 20.62
N THR A 24 9.33 -19.19 19.50
CA THR A 24 9.63 -20.58 19.11
C THR A 24 11.05 -20.75 18.57
N HIS A 25 11.55 -19.82 17.77
CA HIS A 25 12.87 -19.94 17.12
C HIS A 25 14.00 -19.26 17.89
N GLU A 26 13.77 -18.08 18.46
CA GLU A 26 14.82 -17.37 19.22
C GLU A 26 14.83 -17.79 20.69
N GLY A 27 13.68 -18.27 21.18
CA GLY A 27 13.43 -18.55 22.59
C GLY A 27 12.98 -17.30 23.35
N THR A 28 12.35 -17.50 24.51
CA THR A 28 12.00 -16.40 25.41
C THR A 28 13.27 -15.66 25.89
N LYS A 29 13.12 -14.45 26.46
CA LYS A 29 14.25 -13.72 27.07
C LYS A 29 15.09 -14.62 28.01
N THR A 30 14.44 -15.53 28.72
CA THR A 30 15.07 -16.52 29.59
C THR A 30 15.97 -17.48 28.80
N VAL A 31 15.50 -18.01 27.67
CA VAL A 31 16.28 -18.91 26.81
C VAL A 31 17.47 -18.18 26.18
N LYS A 32 17.28 -16.94 25.74
CA LYS A 32 18.36 -16.08 25.22
C LYS A 32 19.46 -15.85 26.27
N ASN A 33 19.06 -15.52 27.51
CA ASN A 33 20.00 -15.31 28.61
C ASN A 33 20.73 -16.61 29.01
N SER A 34 20.03 -17.75 29.01
CA SER A 34 20.65 -19.05 29.31
C SER A 34 21.66 -19.46 28.24
N LYS A 35 21.35 -19.26 26.94
CA LYS A 35 22.30 -19.48 25.84
C LYS A 35 23.54 -18.58 25.96
N LEU A 36 23.34 -17.30 26.29
CA LEU A 36 24.43 -16.36 26.51
C LEU A 36 25.33 -16.80 27.67
N GLN A 37 24.74 -17.16 28.81
CA GLN A 37 25.50 -17.66 29.96
C GLN A 37 26.28 -18.94 29.61
N MET A 38 25.67 -19.89 28.89
CA MET A 38 26.36 -21.10 28.44
C MET A 38 27.56 -20.79 27.53
N LEU A 39 27.41 -19.84 26.61
CA LEU A 39 28.51 -19.38 25.74
C LEU A 39 29.62 -18.68 26.54
N THR A 40 29.24 -17.81 27.48
CA THR A 40 30.18 -17.16 28.39
C THR A 40 30.98 -18.18 29.19
N THR A 41 30.32 -19.17 29.80
CA THR A 41 31.00 -20.25 30.54
C THR A 41 31.93 -21.06 29.63
N LYS A 42 31.49 -21.48 28.44
CA LYS A 42 32.35 -22.19 27.48
C LYS A 42 33.57 -21.37 27.06
N PHE A 43 33.41 -20.06 26.91
CA PHE A 43 34.51 -19.15 26.57
C PHE A 43 35.48 -18.91 27.74
N GLU A 44 35.00 -18.90 28.99
CA GLU A 44 35.85 -18.80 30.18
C GLU A 44 36.63 -20.11 30.46
N GLU A 45 36.03 -21.25 30.11
CA GLU A 45 36.60 -22.57 30.31
C GLU A 45 37.57 -23.00 29.21
N ILE A 46 37.47 -22.43 28.00
CA ILE A 46 38.32 -22.83 26.88
C ILE A 46 39.78 -22.43 27.14
N ARG A 47 40.68 -23.41 27.07
CA ARG A 47 42.12 -23.22 27.13
C ARG A 47 42.79 -24.20 26.17
N MET A 48 43.86 -23.76 25.54
CA MET A 48 44.68 -24.60 24.68
C MET A 48 45.43 -25.62 25.53
N LYS A 49 45.40 -26.88 25.13
CA LYS A 49 46.15 -27.94 25.81
C LYS A 49 47.59 -28.02 25.32
N GLU A 50 48.47 -28.64 26.09
CA GLU A 50 49.90 -28.77 25.75
C GLU A 50 50.14 -29.66 24.52
N ASP A 51 49.23 -30.60 24.25
CA ASP A 51 49.26 -31.54 23.13
C ASP A 51 48.40 -31.10 21.93
N GLU A 52 47.74 -29.93 22.03
CA GLU A 52 46.85 -29.41 21.01
C GLU A 52 47.60 -28.50 20.03
N THR A 53 47.33 -28.67 18.73
CA THR A 53 47.85 -27.76 17.71
C THR A 53 47.05 -26.46 17.65
N PHE A 54 47.67 -25.39 17.17
CA PHE A 54 47.01 -24.09 17.05
C PHE A 54 45.75 -24.14 16.16
N ASP A 55 45.78 -24.91 15.07
CA ASP A 55 44.65 -25.03 14.14
C ASP A 55 43.44 -25.75 14.79
N GLU A 56 43.70 -26.77 15.61
CA GLU A 56 42.66 -27.47 16.38
C GLU A 56 42.04 -26.55 17.44
N PHE A 57 42.87 -25.75 18.12
CA PHE A 57 42.38 -24.75 19.07
C PHE A 57 41.58 -23.65 18.38
N TYR A 58 42.05 -23.17 17.23
CA TYR A 58 41.37 -22.17 16.42
C TYR A 58 40.01 -22.68 15.89
N ALA A 59 39.92 -23.96 15.53
CA ALA A 59 38.66 -24.60 15.17
C ALA A 59 37.66 -24.63 16.34
N LYS A 60 38.11 -24.90 17.57
CA LYS A 60 37.27 -24.84 18.78
C LYS A 60 36.78 -23.43 19.07
N LEU A 61 37.64 -22.42 18.88
CA LEU A 61 37.25 -21.02 19.00
C LEU A 61 36.20 -20.63 17.96
N ASN A 62 36.36 -21.04 16.70
CA ASN A 62 35.37 -20.80 15.63
C ASN A 62 34.03 -21.52 15.87
N ASP A 63 34.03 -22.63 16.61
CA ASP A 63 32.80 -23.34 16.98
C ASP A 63 32.04 -22.63 18.12
N ILE A 64 32.77 -21.94 19.01
CA ILE A 64 32.19 -21.00 19.99
C ILE A 64 31.71 -19.71 19.31
N ASP A 65 32.41 -19.27 18.26
CA ASP A 65 32.16 -18.02 17.56
C ASP A 65 30.96 -18.11 16.60
N ILE A 66 29.75 -17.85 17.12
CA ILE A 66 28.78 -16.88 16.55
C ILE A 66 28.21 -17.17 15.13
N ASN A 67 28.64 -18.21 14.43
CA ASN A 67 28.39 -18.38 13.00
C ASN A 67 26.97 -18.92 12.69
N SER A 68 26.36 -19.60 13.66
CA SER A 68 24.94 -19.99 13.64
C SER A 68 24.04 -18.82 14.02
N GLU A 69 24.39 -18.09 15.08
CA GLU A 69 23.68 -16.91 15.58
C GLU A 69 23.64 -15.79 14.52
N THR A 70 24.75 -15.55 13.83
CA THR A 70 24.84 -14.54 12.75
C THR A 70 24.03 -14.94 11.53
N ARG A 71 24.04 -16.23 11.15
CA ARG A 71 23.18 -16.75 10.06
C ARG A 71 21.71 -16.62 10.42
N HIS A 72 21.35 -16.88 11.67
CA HIS A 72 19.99 -16.77 12.17
C HIS A 72 19.51 -15.30 12.22
N GLN A 73 20.34 -14.38 12.72
CA GLN A 73 20.06 -12.94 12.73
C GLN A 73 19.90 -12.38 11.31
N ARG A 74 20.73 -12.82 10.35
CA ARG A 74 20.59 -12.45 8.93
C ARG A 74 19.28 -12.96 8.34
N MET A 75 18.88 -14.19 8.65
CA MET A 75 17.59 -14.75 8.22
C MET A 75 16.42 -13.95 8.78
N ASN A 76 16.46 -13.57 10.06
CA ASN A 76 15.43 -12.73 10.69
C ASN A 76 15.31 -11.36 9.98
N LEU A 77 16.43 -10.69 9.71
CA LEU A 77 16.43 -9.43 8.97
C LEU A 77 15.84 -9.57 7.56
N ILE A 78 16.04 -10.71 6.89
CA ILE A 78 15.47 -11.00 5.57
C ILE A 78 13.94 -11.17 5.68
N LEU A 79 13.46 -11.95 6.64
CA LEU A 79 12.02 -12.17 6.86
C LEU A 79 11.30 -10.86 7.22
N LYS A 80 11.89 -10.03 8.10
CA LYS A 80 11.35 -8.72 8.46
C LYS A 80 11.26 -7.78 7.27
N LYS A 81 12.27 -7.80 6.39
CA LYS A 81 12.26 -7.01 5.15
C LYS A 81 11.21 -7.55 4.16
N ALA A 82 11.01 -8.86 4.09
CA ALA A 82 9.98 -9.48 3.24
C ALA A 82 8.56 -9.09 3.70
N CYS A 83 8.24 -9.24 4.99
CA CYS A 83 6.94 -8.84 5.53
C CYS A 83 6.64 -7.35 5.31
N LYS A 84 7.62 -6.46 5.54
CA LYS A 84 7.46 -5.03 5.21
C LYS A 84 7.19 -4.77 3.73
N ARG A 85 7.82 -5.56 2.85
CA ARG A 85 7.61 -5.46 1.41
C ARG A 85 6.18 -5.85 1.06
N ASP A 86 5.69 -6.96 1.60
CA ASP A 86 4.34 -7.47 1.32
C ASP A 86 3.26 -6.49 1.77
N ASN A 87 3.44 -5.86 2.94
CA ASN A 87 2.56 -4.78 3.40
C ASN A 87 2.56 -3.58 2.46
N LEU A 88 3.73 -3.14 1.99
CA LEU A 88 3.83 -2.03 1.06
C LEU A 88 3.21 -2.38 -0.32
N THR A 89 3.39 -3.62 -0.78
CA THR A 89 2.76 -4.12 -2.00
C THR A 89 1.24 -4.09 -1.88
N ALA A 90 0.67 -4.55 -0.77
CA ALA A 90 -0.77 -4.51 -0.54
C ALA A 90 -1.33 -3.07 -0.56
N THR A 91 -0.63 -2.13 0.10
CA THR A 91 -1.01 -0.71 0.05
C THR A 91 -0.93 -0.15 -1.38
N LEU A 92 0.10 -0.51 -2.15
CA LEU A 92 0.24 -0.06 -3.53
C LEU A 92 -0.90 -0.60 -4.43
N GLU A 93 -1.30 -1.86 -4.23
CA GLU A 93 -2.43 -2.47 -4.94
C GLU A 93 -3.76 -1.75 -4.65
N GLU A 94 -3.99 -1.32 -3.40
CA GLU A 94 -5.15 -0.50 -3.04
C GLU A 94 -5.15 0.85 -3.77
N TYR A 95 -4.00 1.53 -3.84
CA TYR A 95 -3.87 2.79 -4.59
C TYR A 95 -4.10 2.61 -6.09
N ILE A 96 -3.63 1.49 -6.68
CA ILE A 96 -3.86 1.17 -8.09
C ILE A 96 -5.37 1.01 -8.35
N LYS A 97 -6.08 0.23 -7.52
CA LYS A 97 -7.53 0.06 -7.64
C LYS A 97 -8.27 1.39 -7.57
N LEU A 98 -7.92 2.24 -6.61
CA LEU A 98 -8.53 3.57 -6.47
C LEU A 98 -8.27 4.46 -7.70
N SER A 99 -7.07 4.39 -8.27
CA SER A 99 -6.73 5.13 -9.49
C SER A 99 -7.60 4.71 -10.68
N ASP A 100 -7.82 3.41 -10.85
CA ASP A 100 -8.63 2.90 -11.95
C ASP A 100 -10.12 3.26 -11.79
N ASP A 101 -10.66 3.21 -10.55
CA ASP A 101 -12.01 3.68 -10.25
C ASP A 101 -12.20 5.17 -10.59
N LEU A 102 -11.20 6.01 -10.28
CA LEU A 102 -11.23 7.43 -10.62
C LEU A 102 -11.20 7.66 -12.14
N LYS A 103 -10.40 6.89 -12.88
CA LYS A 103 -10.40 6.96 -14.35
C LYS A 103 -11.76 6.59 -14.93
N LEU A 104 -12.39 5.52 -14.43
CA LEU A 104 -13.71 5.11 -14.87
C LEU A 104 -14.77 6.20 -14.61
N LYS A 105 -14.74 6.81 -13.42
CA LYS A 105 -15.64 7.93 -13.09
C LYS A 105 -15.41 9.16 -13.98
N ASN A 106 -14.16 9.49 -14.30
CA ASN A 106 -13.85 10.61 -15.20
C ASN A 106 -14.38 10.36 -16.62
N LEU A 107 -14.20 9.15 -17.16
CA LEU A 107 -14.75 8.80 -18.47
C LEU A 107 -16.28 8.89 -18.51
N ALA A 108 -16.95 8.47 -17.43
CA ALA A 108 -18.40 8.59 -17.31
C ALA A 108 -18.84 10.06 -17.28
N LEU A 109 -18.16 10.91 -16.50
CA LEU A 109 -18.42 12.35 -16.45
C LEU A 109 -18.17 13.04 -17.80
N GLU A 110 -17.11 12.68 -18.51
CA GLU A 110 -16.83 13.19 -19.86
C GLU A 110 -17.95 12.83 -20.84
N ALA A 111 -18.48 11.62 -20.76
CA ALA A 111 -19.62 11.19 -21.58
C ALA A 111 -20.90 11.98 -21.26
N GLU A 112 -21.19 12.21 -19.97
CA GLU A 112 -22.33 13.02 -19.53
C GLU A 112 -22.22 14.48 -19.99
N VAL A 113 -21.04 15.10 -19.84
CA VAL A 113 -20.78 16.47 -20.30
C VAL A 113 -21.02 16.58 -21.82
N LYS A 114 -20.58 15.58 -22.58
CA LYS A 114 -20.79 15.54 -24.03
C LYS A 114 -22.27 15.42 -24.40
N ASP A 115 -23.03 14.59 -23.68
CA ASP A 115 -24.48 14.46 -23.89
C ASP A 115 -25.22 15.76 -23.55
N LEU A 116 -24.92 16.37 -22.40
CA LEU A 116 -25.49 17.64 -21.99
C LEU A 116 -25.18 18.76 -22.98
N LYS A 117 -23.96 18.81 -23.52
CA LYS A 117 -23.58 19.76 -24.57
C LYS A 117 -24.43 19.57 -25.83
N CYS A 118 -24.65 18.33 -26.28
CA CYS A 118 -25.51 18.04 -27.42
C CYS A 118 -26.95 18.50 -27.20
N LYS A 119 -27.49 18.30 -25.99
CA LYS A 119 -28.83 18.79 -25.61
C LYS A 119 -28.90 20.32 -25.62
N LEU A 120 -27.87 21.00 -25.10
CA LEU A 120 -27.79 22.45 -25.08
C LEU A 120 -27.76 23.04 -26.49
N GLU A 121 -26.93 22.49 -27.39
CA GLU A 121 -26.84 22.93 -28.79
C GLU A 121 -28.17 22.79 -29.53
N LYS A 122 -28.88 21.67 -29.33
CA LYS A 122 -30.23 21.44 -29.89
C LYS A 122 -31.23 22.49 -29.41
N SER A 123 -31.26 22.77 -28.10
CA SER A 123 -32.16 23.77 -27.51
C SER A 123 -31.87 25.18 -28.03
N ASN A 124 -30.58 25.55 -28.13
CA ASN A 124 -30.17 26.85 -28.68
C ASN A 124 -30.60 27.03 -30.14
N ALA A 125 -30.46 26.00 -30.97
CA ALA A 125 -30.91 26.05 -32.36
C ALA A 125 -32.42 26.30 -32.46
N GLN A 126 -33.22 25.68 -31.58
CA GLN A 126 -34.66 25.91 -31.51
C GLN A 126 -35.00 27.35 -31.10
N LEU A 127 -34.33 27.89 -30.08
CA LEU A 127 -34.55 29.27 -29.63
C LEU A 127 -34.23 30.31 -30.70
N GLN A 128 -33.15 30.12 -31.47
CA GLN A 128 -32.82 31.02 -32.57
C GLN A 128 -33.90 31.05 -33.64
N GLN A 129 -34.47 29.89 -33.99
CA GLN A 129 -35.59 29.79 -34.93
C GLN A 129 -36.82 30.54 -34.43
N PHE A 130 -37.20 30.37 -33.16
CA PHE A 130 -38.32 31.10 -32.56
C PHE A 130 -38.10 32.62 -32.57
N SER A 131 -36.90 33.09 -32.23
CA SER A 131 -36.62 34.54 -32.22
C SER A 131 -36.75 35.18 -33.61
N SER A 132 -36.32 34.49 -34.67
CA SER A 132 -36.46 34.97 -36.05
C SER A 132 -37.93 34.99 -36.48
N GLY A 133 -38.71 33.99 -36.06
CA GLY A 133 -40.15 33.97 -36.25
C GLY A 133 -40.85 35.15 -35.58
N SER A 134 -40.49 35.44 -34.31
CA SER A 134 -41.03 36.58 -33.56
C SER A 134 -40.75 37.91 -34.25
N LYS A 135 -39.49 38.15 -34.69
CA LYS A 135 -39.12 39.38 -35.42
C LYS A 135 -39.92 39.56 -36.71
N LYS A 136 -40.15 38.46 -37.44
CA LYS A 136 -41.02 38.47 -38.64
C LYS A 136 -42.45 38.85 -38.30
N LEU A 137 -42.99 38.34 -37.20
CA LEU A 137 -44.34 38.64 -36.73
C LEU A 137 -44.48 40.11 -36.32
N ASP A 138 -43.56 40.64 -35.52
CA ASP A 138 -43.54 42.04 -35.09
C ASP A 138 -43.53 43.00 -36.29
N HIS A 139 -42.71 42.69 -37.31
CA HIS A 139 -42.68 43.48 -38.55
C HIS A 139 -44.05 43.50 -39.25
N MET A 140 -44.73 42.35 -39.36
CA MET A 140 -46.05 42.28 -39.99
C MET A 140 -47.11 43.09 -39.24
N LEU A 141 -47.10 43.05 -37.90
CA LEU A 141 -48.04 43.82 -37.07
C LEU A 141 -47.78 45.33 -37.15
N SER A 142 -46.51 45.75 -37.26
CA SER A 142 -46.16 47.17 -37.41
C SER A 142 -46.71 47.82 -38.69
N LEU A 143 -46.90 47.04 -39.76
CA LEU A 143 -47.46 47.52 -41.03
C LEU A 143 -48.98 47.78 -40.98
N GLY A 144 -49.69 47.21 -40.00
CA GLY A 144 -51.14 47.35 -39.85
C GLY A 144 -51.60 48.52 -38.96
N ALA A 145 -50.69 49.18 -38.24
CA ALA A 145 -51.03 50.29 -37.36
C ALA A 145 -51.05 51.62 -38.12
N THR A 146 -52.22 51.99 -38.67
CA THR A 146 -52.45 53.36 -39.18
C THR A 146 -52.54 54.36 -38.02
N PRO A 147 -51.82 55.49 -38.03
CA PRO A 147 -51.93 56.50 -36.99
C PRO A 147 -53.35 57.07 -36.93
N LYS A 148 -53.99 57.05 -35.76
CA LYS A 148 -55.21 57.83 -35.51
C LYS A 148 -54.80 59.28 -35.26
N ILE A 149 -55.31 60.17 -36.12
CA ILE A 149 -55.30 61.63 -35.96
C ILE A 149 -56.30 62.00 -34.86
#